data_AF-A0A1B1Y5Q6-F1
#
_entry.id   AF-A0A1B1Y5Q6-F1
#
_cell.length_a   1.000
_cell.length_b   1.000
_cell.length_c   1.000
_cell.angle_alpha   90.00
_cell.angle_beta   90.00
_cell.angle_gamma   90.00
#
_symmetry.space_group_name_H-M   'P 1'
#
loop_
_entity.id
_entity.type
_entity.pdbx_description
1 polymer ?
#
loop_
_entity_poly.entity_id
_entity_poly.type
_entity_poly.pdbx_seq_one_letter_code
_entity_poly.pdbx_strand_id
1 'polypeptide(L)'
;MESNQKQHCRKKTYTKVGFELKLFIIDQIQNGQISTNFAAKKYNVPRSSIDYWIKKYSTLDQKKKAMSKQDEIKKLKEKIEELEFVKDFQQDIIADMEIITGTELSKKSLPKTLADEIQKKKQNRLKENG
;
A
#
# COMPACT_ATOMS: atom_id res chain seq x y z
N MET A 1 -5.00 -37.43 32.69
CA MET A 1 -4.16 -36.61 31.77
C MET A 1 -4.39 -37.14 30.37
N GLU A 2 -5.30 -36.52 29.62
CA GLU A 2 -5.60 -36.96 28.25
C GLU A 2 -4.55 -36.40 27.28
N SER A 3 -3.85 -37.30 26.61
CA SER A 3 -2.82 -36.98 25.62
C SER A 3 -3.47 -36.54 24.31
N ASN A 4 -3.38 -35.25 24.01
CA ASN A 4 -3.85 -34.64 22.78
C ASN A 4 -3.00 -35.13 21.59
N GLN A 5 -3.41 -36.24 20.96
CA GLN A 5 -2.74 -36.79 19.78
C GLN A 5 -2.97 -35.86 18.59
N LYS A 6 -1.93 -35.11 18.19
CA LYS A 6 -1.95 -34.28 16.97
C LYS A 6 -2.29 -35.17 15.77
N GLN A 7 -3.45 -34.95 15.15
CA GLN A 7 -3.87 -35.65 13.93
C GLN A 7 -2.76 -35.60 12.88
N HIS A 8 -2.39 -36.76 12.32
CA HIS A 8 -1.39 -36.84 11.26
C HIS A 8 -1.88 -36.04 10.05
N CYS A 9 -1.18 -34.95 9.72
CA CYS A 9 -1.45 -34.16 8.53
C CYS A 9 -1.40 -35.08 7.30
N ARG A 10 -2.53 -35.24 6.60
CA ARG A 10 -2.61 -36.11 5.41
C ARG A 10 -1.64 -35.57 4.34
N LYS A 11 -0.66 -36.39 3.94
CA LYS A 11 0.30 -36.01 2.90
C LYS A 11 -0.48 -35.79 1.60
N LYS A 12 -0.35 -34.60 1.00
CA LYS A 12 -0.93 -34.31 -0.31
C LYS A 12 -0.31 -35.24 -1.34
N THR A 13 -1.13 -35.86 -2.18
CA THR A 13 -0.69 -36.68 -3.30
C THR A 13 0.09 -35.83 -4.29
N TYR A 14 1.23 -36.34 -4.78
CA TYR A 14 2.09 -35.63 -5.70
C TYR A 14 1.40 -35.47 -7.07
N THR A 15 1.01 -34.26 -7.42
CA THR A 15 0.52 -33.92 -8.77
C THR A 15 1.65 -33.27 -9.54
N LYS A 16 2.06 -33.87 -10.66
CA LYS A 16 3.14 -33.33 -11.49
C LYS A 16 2.65 -32.08 -12.22
N VAL A 17 3.05 -30.91 -11.73
CA VAL A 17 2.74 -29.61 -12.34
C VAL A 17 3.66 -29.36 -13.54
N GLY A 18 3.08 -29.04 -14.69
CA GLY A 18 3.79 -28.68 -15.93
C GLY A 18 4.66 -27.43 -15.77
N PHE A 19 5.73 -27.33 -16.56
CA PHE A 19 6.69 -26.21 -16.44
C PHE A 19 6.07 -24.85 -16.76
N GLU A 20 5.24 -24.77 -17.80
CA GLU A 20 4.51 -23.55 -18.18
C GLU A 20 3.64 -23.02 -17.04
N LEU A 21 2.90 -23.90 -16.37
CA LEU A 21 2.07 -23.52 -15.23
C LEU A 21 2.91 -22.98 -14.06
N LYS A 22 4.14 -23.47 -13.86
CA LYS A 22 5.06 -22.91 -12.85
C LYS A 22 5.46 -21.48 -13.20
N LEU A 23 5.85 -21.23 -14.45
CA LEU A 23 6.22 -19.90 -14.92
C LEU A 23 5.04 -18.93 -14.82
N PHE A 24 3.85 -19.38 -15.21
CA PHE A 24 2.62 -18.60 -15.08
C PHE A 24 2.34 -18.23 -13.61
N ILE A 25 2.41 -19.20 -12.69
CA ILE A 25 2.20 -18.92 -11.26
C ILE A 25 3.23 -17.92 -10.72
N ILE A 26 4.51 -18.06 -11.11
CA ILE A 26 5.57 -17.13 -10.68
C ILE A 26 5.28 -15.72 -11.18
N ASP A 27 4.94 -15.55 -12.46
CA ASP A 27 4.68 -14.24 -13.06
C ASP A 27 3.50 -13.52 -12.38
N GLN A 28 2.39 -14.24 -12.16
CA GLN A 28 1.22 -13.70 -11.46
C GLN A 28 1.55 -13.23 -10.04
N ILE A 29 2.42 -13.97 -9.33
CA ILE A 29 2.86 -13.61 -7.97
C ILE A 29 3.79 -12.40 -7.99
N GLN A 30 4.79 -12.39 -8.87
CA GLN A 30 5.79 -11.32 -8.93
C GLN A 30 5.20 -10.00 -9.44
N ASN A 31 4.18 -10.07 -10.30
CA ASN A 31 3.42 -8.89 -10.71
C ASN A 31 2.41 -8.43 -9.66
N GLY A 32 2.26 -9.15 -8.54
CA GLY A 32 1.38 -8.78 -7.42
C GLY A 32 -0.11 -9.03 -7.68
N GLN A 33 -0.47 -9.76 -8.74
CA GLN A 33 -1.85 -10.05 -9.09
C GLN A 33 -2.49 -11.06 -8.13
N ILE A 34 -1.69 -12.01 -7.62
CA ILE A 34 -2.13 -12.98 -6.61
C ILE A 34 -1.07 -13.15 -5.52
N SER A 35 -1.51 -13.42 -4.30
CA SER A 35 -0.59 -13.82 -3.22
C SER A 35 -0.15 -15.27 -3.36
N THR A 36 1.00 -15.63 -2.79
CA THR A 36 1.48 -17.02 -2.71
C THR A 36 0.48 -17.94 -2.02
N ASN A 37 -0.20 -17.45 -0.97
CA ASN A 37 -1.25 -18.19 -0.25
C ASN A 37 -2.47 -18.44 -1.14
N PHE A 38 -2.88 -17.44 -1.91
CA PHE A 38 -3.99 -17.58 -2.85
C PHE A 38 -3.64 -18.55 -3.99
N ALA A 39 -2.45 -18.43 -4.56
CA ALA A 39 -1.94 -19.35 -5.58
C ALA A 39 -1.88 -20.80 -5.08
N ALA A 40 -1.40 -21.01 -3.85
CA ALA A 40 -1.34 -22.35 -3.24
C ALA A 40 -2.72 -23.01 -3.13
N LYS A 41 -3.75 -22.23 -2.78
CA LYS A 41 -5.14 -22.70 -2.75
C LYS A 41 -5.69 -22.93 -4.16
N LYS A 42 -5.54 -21.95 -5.06
CA LYS A 42 -6.09 -21.95 -6.42
C LYS A 42 -5.58 -23.10 -7.28
N TYR A 43 -4.27 -23.37 -7.25
CA TYR A 43 -3.64 -24.40 -8.07
C TYR A 43 -3.40 -25.71 -7.31
N ASN A 44 -3.86 -25.80 -6.06
CA ASN A 44 -3.62 -26.91 -5.15
C ASN A 44 -2.13 -27.31 -5.02
N VAL A 45 -1.24 -26.32 -5.06
CA VAL A 45 0.21 -26.52 -4.94
C VAL A 45 0.65 -26.12 -3.53
N PRO A 46 1.55 -26.87 -2.86
CA PRO A 46 2.13 -26.44 -1.60
C PRO A 46 2.87 -25.11 -1.74
N ARG A 47 2.71 -24.20 -0.76
CA ARG A 47 3.42 -22.91 -0.74
C ARG A 47 4.94 -23.08 -0.83
N SER A 48 5.50 -24.09 -0.16
CA SER A 48 6.92 -24.41 -0.23
C SER A 48 7.42 -24.75 -1.64
N SER A 49 6.58 -25.39 -2.46
CA SER A 49 6.91 -25.67 -3.87
C SER A 49 6.92 -24.40 -4.70
N ILE A 50 5.95 -23.50 -4.47
CA ILE A 50 5.91 -22.18 -5.12
C ILE A 50 7.14 -21.35 -4.73
N ASP A 51 7.49 -21.30 -3.44
CA ASP A 51 8.67 -20.58 -2.96
C ASP A 51 9.97 -21.13 -3.59
N TYR A 52 10.07 -22.46 -3.75
CA TYR A 52 11.18 -23.08 -4.45
C TYR A 52 11.21 -22.69 -5.93
N TRP A 53 10.07 -22.70 -6.62
CA TRP A 53 9.99 -22.30 -8.03
C TRP A 53 10.35 -20.83 -8.24
N ILE A 54 9.91 -19.93 -7.36
CA ILE A 54 10.32 -18.53 -7.41
C ILE A 54 11.83 -18.41 -7.25
N LYS A 55 12.44 -19.12 -6.29
CA LYS A 55 13.91 -19.08 -6.11
C LYS A 55 14.66 -19.62 -7.32
N LYS A 56 14.17 -20.70 -7.93
CA LYS A 56 14.86 -21.43 -9.00
C LYS A 56 14.63 -20.87 -10.40
N TYR A 57 13.44 -20.37 -10.68
CA TYR A 57 13.00 -19.98 -12.02
C TYR A 57 12.70 -18.48 -12.15
N SER A 58 12.80 -17.68 -11.07
CA SER A 58 12.72 -16.23 -11.20
C SER A 58 13.91 -15.71 -12.00
N THR A 59 13.59 -15.02 -13.09
CA THR A 59 14.56 -14.32 -13.94
C THR A 59 15.20 -13.15 -13.20
N LEU A 60 16.43 -12.78 -13.55
CA LEU A 60 17.10 -11.60 -12.98
C LEU A 60 16.32 -10.31 -13.23
N ASP A 61 15.70 -10.18 -14.41
CA ASP A 61 14.91 -9.00 -14.78
C ASP A 61 13.64 -8.85 -13.93
N GLN A 62 13.01 -9.96 -13.55
CA GLN A 62 11.86 -9.95 -12.64
C GLN A 62 12.24 -9.45 -11.23
N LYS A 63 13.44 -9.83 -10.75
CA LYS A 63 13.96 -9.32 -9.46
C LYS A 63 14.27 -7.83 -9.53
N LYS A 64 14.90 -7.36 -10.62
CA LYS A 64 15.18 -5.94 -10.85
C LYS A 64 13.90 -5.10 -10.90
N LYS A 65 12.85 -5.59 -11.59
CA LYS A 65 11.55 -4.91 -11.68
C LYS A 65 10.87 -4.78 -10.33
N ALA A 66 10.96 -5.80 -9.46
CA ALA A 66 10.42 -5.73 -8.11
C ALA A 66 11.13 -4.68 -7.24
N MET A 67 12.47 -4.60 -7.31
CA MET A 67 13.23 -3.57 -6.60
C MET A 67 12.90 -2.16 -7.10
N SER A 68 12.82 -1.97 -8.42
CA SER A 68 12.46 -0.67 -9.02
C SER A 68 11.09 -0.16 -8.57
N LYS A 69 10.09 -1.05 -8.42
CA LYS A 69 8.77 -0.67 -7.89
C LYS A 69 8.85 -0.22 -6.43
N GLN A 70 9.68 -0.87 -5.63
CA GLN A 70 9.85 -0.50 -4.22
C GLN A 70 10.49 0.89 -4.10
N ASP A 71 11.45 1.21 -4.95
CA ASP A 71 12.09 2.53 -5.00
C ASP A 71 11.09 3.61 -5.46
N GLU A 72 10.25 3.31 -6.44
CA GLU A 72 9.20 4.22 -6.89
C GLU A 72 8.15 4.47 -5.79
N ILE A 73 7.72 3.42 -5.08
CA ILE A 73 6.84 3.55 -3.91
C ILE A 73 7.48 4.43 -2.85
N LYS A 74 8.78 4.29 -2.59
CA LYS A 74 9.49 5.13 -1.62
C LYS A 74 9.47 6.60 -2.05
N LYS A 75 9.83 6.90 -3.30
CA LYS A 75 9.82 8.27 -3.84
C LYS A 75 8.43 8.90 -3.82
N LEU A 76 7.39 8.12 -4.15
CA LEU A 76 6.00 8.60 -4.10
C LEU A 76 5.55 8.93 -2.68
N LYS A 77 5.97 8.15 -1.68
CA LYS A 77 5.68 8.43 -0.27
C LYS A 77 6.38 9.70 0.22
N GLU A 78 7.67 9.85 -0.07
CA GLU A 78 8.44 11.06 0.27
C GLU A 78 7.78 12.30 -0.35
N LYS A 79 7.38 12.22 -1.63
CA LYS A 79 6.68 13.33 -2.30
C LYS A 79 5.30 13.63 -1.69
N ILE A 80 4.56 12.63 -1.21
CA ILE A 80 3.28 12.85 -0.52
C ILE A 80 3.51 13.59 0.79
N GLU A 81 4.50 13.17 1.58
CA GLU A 81 4.85 13.82 2.86
C GLU A 81 5.25 15.29 2.64
N GLU A 82 6.09 15.57 1.65
CA GLU A 82 6.45 16.94 1.26
C GLU A 82 5.23 17.77 0.87
N LEU A 83 4.32 17.21 0.07
CA LEU A 83 3.10 17.91 -0.36
C LEU A 83 2.12 18.14 0.80
N GLU A 84 2.01 17.21 1.74
CA GLU A 84 1.20 17.35 2.95
C GLU A 84 1.73 18.48 3.83
N PHE A 85 3.05 18.59 4.00
CA PHE A 85 3.67 19.70 4.71
C PHE A 85 3.38 21.05 4.04
N VAL A 86 3.62 21.16 2.73
CA VAL A 86 3.34 22.41 1.98
C VAL A 86 1.87 22.78 2.06
N LYS A 87 0.97 21.81 1.96
CA LYS A 87 -0.48 22.00 2.10
C LYS A 87 -0.81 22.58 3.48
N ASP A 88 -0.31 21.98 4.55
CA ASP A 88 -0.60 22.41 5.92
C ASP A 88 -0.12 23.86 6.17
N PHE A 89 1.10 24.17 5.72
CA PHE A 89 1.66 25.52 5.77
C PHE A 89 0.84 26.55 4.96
N GLN A 90 0.39 26.18 3.75
CA GLN A 90 -0.48 27.04 2.94
C GLN A 90 -1.83 27.30 3.62
N GLN A 91 -2.43 26.27 4.23
CA GLN A 91 -3.70 26.43 4.96
C GLN A 91 -3.57 27.38 6.15
N ASP A 92 -2.43 27.34 6.83
CA ASP A 92 -2.11 28.26 7.93
C ASP A 92 -2.03 29.72 7.46
N ILE A 93 -1.30 29.97 6.37
CA ILE A 93 -1.23 31.30 5.75
C ILE A 93 -2.60 31.78 5.30
N ILE A 94 -3.40 30.92 4.67
CA ILE A 94 -4.75 31.28 4.22
C ILE A 94 -5.63 31.64 5.42
N ALA A 95 -5.60 30.84 6.49
CA ALA A 95 -6.38 31.14 7.69
C ALA A 95 -6.03 32.52 8.28
N ASP A 96 -4.73 32.84 8.37
CA ASP A 96 -4.27 34.16 8.83
C ASP A 96 -4.70 35.29 7.89
N MET A 97 -4.54 35.09 6.57
CA MET A 97 -4.97 36.06 5.58
C MET A 97 -6.48 36.33 5.64
N GLU A 98 -7.30 35.29 5.80
CA GLU A 98 -8.75 35.44 5.94
C GLU A 98 -9.13 36.18 7.24
N ILE A 99 -8.40 35.98 8.32
CA ILE A 99 -8.59 36.72 9.58
C ILE A 99 -8.29 38.22 9.37
N ILE A 100 -7.14 38.52 8.74
CA ILE A 100 -6.69 39.90 8.53
C ILE A 100 -7.61 40.65 7.57
N THR A 101 -8.01 40.01 6.48
CA THR A 101 -8.79 40.67 5.41
C THR A 101 -10.30 40.60 5.64
N GLY A 102 -10.77 39.71 6.52
CA GLY A 102 -12.20 39.43 6.72
C GLY A 102 -12.87 38.73 5.53
N THR A 103 -12.09 38.24 4.56
CA THR A 103 -12.61 37.58 3.36
C THR A 103 -12.57 36.05 3.49
N GLU A 104 -13.63 35.35 3.06
CA GLU A 104 -13.67 33.88 3.07
C GLU A 104 -13.47 33.32 1.66
N LEU A 105 -12.22 33.34 1.19
CA LEU A 105 -11.84 32.89 -0.15
C LEU A 105 -11.80 31.36 -0.26
N SER A 106 -11.40 30.68 0.81
CA SER A 106 -11.30 29.22 0.87
C SER A 106 -12.64 28.55 0.55
N LYS A 107 -13.75 29.04 1.12
CA LYS A 107 -15.11 28.52 0.88
C LYS A 107 -15.60 28.67 -0.57
N LYS A 108 -15.11 29.67 -1.29
CA LYS A 108 -15.54 29.96 -2.67
C LYS A 108 -14.71 29.21 -3.71
N SER A 109 -13.42 29.01 -3.42
CA SER A 109 -12.44 28.56 -4.41
C SER A 109 -11.96 27.13 -4.21
N LEU A 110 -12.15 26.54 -3.02
CA LEU A 110 -11.64 25.21 -2.69
C LEU A 110 -12.75 24.17 -2.54
N PRO A 111 -12.46 22.87 -2.76
CA PRO A 111 -13.35 21.79 -2.40
C PRO A 111 -13.75 21.86 -0.92
N LYS A 112 -14.99 21.44 -0.63
CA LYS A 112 -15.59 21.50 0.71
C LYS A 112 -14.67 20.97 1.81
N THR A 113 -14.01 19.84 1.57
CA THR A 113 -13.09 19.23 2.54
C THR A 113 -11.94 20.16 2.94
N LEU A 114 -11.30 20.81 1.97
CA LEU A 114 -10.17 21.73 2.22
C LEU A 114 -10.65 23.05 2.84
N ALA A 115 -11.82 23.54 2.43
CA ALA A 115 -12.41 24.74 3.02
C ALA A 115 -12.75 24.52 4.50
N ASP A 116 -13.34 23.36 4.84
CA ASP A 116 -13.68 23.00 6.22
C ASP A 116 -12.41 22.86 7.10
N GLU A 117 -11.33 22.29 6.57
CA GLU A 117 -10.02 22.20 7.24
C GLU A 117 -9.45 23.59 7.57
N ILE A 118 -9.46 24.52 6.61
CA ILE A 118 -9.00 25.91 6.79
C ILE A 118 -9.88 26.65 7.80
N GLN A 119 -11.21 26.49 7.71
CA GLN A 119 -12.13 27.11 8.66
C GLN A 119 -11.87 26.63 10.09
N LYS A 120 -11.56 25.36 10.29
CA LYS A 120 -11.18 24.82 11.60
C LYS A 120 -9.89 25.44 12.12
N LYS A 121 -8.85 25.54 11.28
CA LYS A 121 -7.59 26.24 11.64
C LYS A 121 -7.85 27.69 12.02
N LYS A 122 -8.67 28.41 11.26
CA LYS A 122 -9.09 29.79 11.54
C LYS A 122 -9.75 29.92 12.92
N GLN A 123 -10.71 29.04 13.22
CA GLN A 123 -11.40 29.04 14.52
C GLN A 123 -10.46 28.76 15.69
N ASN A 124 -9.47 27.88 15.54
CA ASN A 124 -8.50 27.60 16.59
C ASN A 124 -7.63 28.82 16.89
N ARG A 125 -7.13 29.51 15.86
CA ARG A 125 -6.33 30.74 16.01
C ARG A 125 -7.08 31.86 16.72
N LEU A 126 -8.37 32.02 16.42
CA LEU A 126 -9.22 33.01 17.09
C LEU A 126 -9.43 32.69 18.59
N LYS A 127 -9.38 31.41 18.98
CA LYS A 127 -9.49 30.99 20.40
C LYS A 127 -8.19 31.17 21.16
N GLU A 128 -7.04 31.08 20.49
CA GLU A 128 -5.72 31.27 21.12
C GLU A 128 -5.38 32.74 21.36
N ASN A 129 -5.97 33.66 20.59
CA ASN A 129 -5.73 35.10 20.67
C ASN A 129 -6.71 35.89 21.56
N GLY A 130 -7.66 35.21 22.22
CA GLY A 130 -8.66 35.81 23.13
C GLY A 130 -8.43 35.43 24.58
#